data_AF-A0A6C1FDF3-F1
#
_entry.id   AF-A0A6C1FDF3-F1
#
_cell.length_a   1.000
_cell.length_b   1.000
_cell.length_c   1.000
_cell.angle_alpha   90.00
_cell.angle_beta   90.00
_cell.angle_gamma   90.00
#
_symmetry.space_group_name_H-M   'P 1'
#
loop_
_entity.id
_entity.type
_entity.pdbx_description
1 polymer ?
#
loop_
_entity_poly.entity_id
_entity_poly.type
_entity_poly.pdbx_seq_one_letter_code
_entity_poly.pdbx_strand_id
1 'polypeptide(L)'
;MNESIQKSYYNDFFHEYKWKVSDQLHSLHNILFTIQKFQEKYAYLKLSHKLEESFMIDTHPFIIMINDHIIPIDSYKKMMQDFKNIIPNIDNQILISTYANEKFLRQAYLQFVSEHPEINQYKFSNSKNTYNIHYLNDGSIKLVATHVADLDVQNNQPIKTKYKSCGVRATIIITPNHEPIMKYSYFII
;
A
#
# COMPACT_ATOMS: atom_id res chain seq x y z
N MET A 1 11.90 10.76 18.70
CA MET A 1 11.39 10.30 17.38
C MET A 1 12.25 10.98 16.32
N ASN A 2 12.87 10.21 15.41
CA ASN A 2 13.91 10.72 14.51
C ASN A 2 13.35 11.74 13.50
N GLU A 3 13.96 12.92 13.39
CA GLU A 3 13.51 13.97 12.46
C GLU A 3 13.58 13.53 10.99
N SER A 4 14.48 12.61 10.66
CA SER A 4 14.55 12.00 9.33
C SER A 4 13.31 11.15 9.00
N ILE A 5 12.76 10.46 10.00
CA ILE A 5 11.53 9.69 9.89
C ILE A 5 10.34 10.64 9.70
N GLN A 6 10.26 11.74 10.47
CA GLN A 6 9.22 12.77 10.27
C GLN A 6 9.31 13.43 8.89
N LYS A 7 10.51 13.78 8.41
CA LYS A 7 10.70 14.37 7.07
C LYS A 7 10.39 13.39 5.93
N SER A 8 10.75 12.11 6.10
CA SER A 8 10.37 11.02 5.18
C SER A 8 8.86 10.83 5.13
N TYR A 9 8.17 10.93 6.28
CA TYR A 9 6.71 10.94 6.27
C TYR A 9 6.19 12.13 5.46
N TYR A 10 6.70 13.35 5.65
CA TYR A 10 6.21 14.57 5.00
C TYR A 10 6.47 14.67 3.48
N ASN A 11 7.56 14.10 2.95
CA ASN A 11 7.94 14.33 1.56
C ASN A 11 7.25 13.40 0.53
N ASP A 12 6.59 12.32 0.96
CA ASP A 12 5.74 11.48 0.07
C ASP A 12 4.28 12.00 -0.05
N PHE A 13 4.03 13.23 0.42
CA PHE A 13 2.72 13.88 0.40
C PHE A 13 2.48 14.83 -0.79
N PHE A 14 3.41 14.94 -1.73
CA PHE A 14 3.27 15.78 -2.93
C PHE A 14 3.45 14.88 -4.17
N HIS A 15 2.53 14.79 -5.13
CA HIS A 15 1.74 15.85 -5.74
C HIS A 15 0.35 15.35 -6.19
N GLU A 16 -0.60 16.29 -6.30
CA GLU A 16 -1.97 16.20 -6.86
C GLU A 16 -3.16 15.99 -5.90
N TYR A 17 -3.10 15.13 -4.88
CA TYR A 17 -4.27 14.86 -4.01
C TYR A 17 -4.09 15.28 -2.55
N LYS A 18 -5.10 15.95 -1.97
CA LYS A 18 -5.16 16.26 -0.52
C LYS A 18 -5.57 15.01 0.28
N TRP A 19 -4.60 14.13 0.53
CA TRP A 19 -4.79 12.94 1.36
C TRP A 19 -5.21 13.32 2.78
N LYS A 20 -6.31 12.74 3.25
CA LYS A 20 -6.76 12.79 4.64
C LYS A 20 -6.22 11.57 5.38
N VAL A 21 -5.60 11.80 6.52
CA VAL A 21 -5.32 10.71 7.47
C VAL A 21 -6.66 10.25 7.99
N SER A 22 -6.90 8.96 7.87
CA SER A 22 -8.13 8.34 8.33
C SER A 22 -8.04 8.20 9.85
N ASP A 23 -9.13 8.33 10.59
CA ASP A 23 -9.11 8.26 12.07
C ASP A 23 -10.20 7.34 12.67
N GLN A 24 -11.30 7.05 11.96
CA GLN A 24 -12.45 6.31 12.53
C GLN A 24 -12.19 4.85 12.93
N LEU A 25 -11.52 4.05 12.10
CA LEU A 25 -11.18 2.64 12.40
C LEU A 25 -9.70 2.45 12.75
N HIS A 26 -8.95 3.56 12.84
CA HIS A 26 -7.56 3.66 13.29
C HIS A 26 -7.43 3.49 14.81
N SER A 27 -8.18 2.56 15.40
CA SER A 27 -7.89 2.17 16.78
C SER A 27 -6.48 1.57 16.80
N LEU A 28 -5.69 1.95 17.81
CA LEU A 28 -4.36 1.39 18.05
C LEU A 28 -4.40 -0.15 17.98
N HIS A 29 -5.48 -0.75 18.50
CA HIS A 29 -5.72 -2.18 18.47
C HIS A 29 -5.79 -2.76 17.06
N ASN A 30 -6.57 -2.15 16.14
CA ASN A 30 -6.73 -2.65 14.77
C ASN A 30 -5.42 -2.56 13.97
N ILE A 31 -4.65 -1.48 14.19
CA ILE A 31 -3.35 -1.28 13.56
C ILE A 31 -2.36 -2.34 14.05
N LEU A 32 -2.25 -2.53 15.37
CA LEU A 32 -1.36 -3.52 15.97
C LEU A 32 -1.72 -4.94 15.54
N PHE A 33 -3.02 -5.28 15.52
CA PHE A 33 -3.48 -6.57 15.03
C PHE A 33 -3.09 -6.80 13.57
N THR A 34 -3.23 -5.78 12.72
CA THR A 34 -2.85 -5.86 11.30
C THR A 34 -1.34 -6.06 11.16
N ILE A 35 -0.53 -5.26 11.86
CA ILE A 35 0.93 -5.40 11.89
C ILE A 35 1.31 -6.82 12.32
N GLN A 36 0.72 -7.33 13.40
CA GLN A 36 0.99 -8.68 13.91
C GLN A 36 0.70 -9.74 12.84
N LYS A 37 -0.43 -9.65 12.13
CA LYS A 37 -0.79 -10.62 11.07
C LYS A 37 0.23 -10.63 9.93
N PHE A 38 0.72 -9.47 9.50
CA PHE A 38 1.77 -9.41 8.48
C PHE A 38 3.12 -9.90 9.00
N GLN A 39 3.46 -9.63 10.27
CA GLN A 39 4.68 -10.15 10.90
C GLN A 39 4.66 -11.68 11.05
N GLU A 40 3.54 -12.26 11.49
CA GLU A 40 3.33 -13.71 11.55
C GLU A 40 3.51 -14.35 10.17
N LYS A 41 2.92 -13.72 9.14
CA LYS A 41 3.04 -14.18 7.75
C LYS A 41 4.47 -14.09 7.24
N TYR A 42 5.16 -12.99 7.53
CA TYR A 42 6.57 -12.81 7.18
C TYR A 42 7.44 -13.89 7.83
N ALA A 43 7.26 -14.16 9.13
CA ALA A 43 7.99 -15.19 9.84
C ALA A 43 7.77 -16.58 9.23
N TYR A 44 6.52 -16.92 8.90
CA TYR A 44 6.18 -18.18 8.23
C TYR A 44 6.86 -18.32 6.85
N LEU A 45 6.82 -17.26 6.04
CA LEU A 45 7.43 -17.24 4.70
C LEU A 45 8.97 -17.30 4.79
N LYS A 46 9.55 -16.64 5.79
CA LYS A 46 10.98 -16.68 6.07
C LYS A 46 11.47 -18.10 6.37
N LEU A 47 10.74 -18.87 7.17
CA LEU A 47 11.08 -20.27 7.45
C LEU A 47 11.10 -21.15 6.21
N SER A 48 10.22 -20.86 5.24
CA SER A 48 10.11 -21.63 3.99
C SER A 48 10.93 -21.06 2.83
N HIS A 49 11.60 -19.92 3.01
CA HIS A 49 12.30 -19.17 1.95
C HIS A 49 11.41 -18.91 0.72
N LYS A 50 10.11 -18.68 0.94
CA LYS A 50 9.13 -18.43 -0.11
C LYS A 50 8.69 -16.97 -0.10
N LEU A 51 8.40 -16.45 -1.28
CA LEU A 51 7.71 -15.17 -1.42
C LEU A 51 6.20 -15.39 -1.24
N GLU A 52 5.48 -14.31 -0.91
CA GLU A 52 4.02 -14.36 -0.87
C GLU A 52 3.45 -14.69 -2.24
N GLU A 53 2.51 -15.63 -2.29
CA GLU A 53 1.96 -16.16 -3.55
C GLU A 53 1.20 -15.12 -4.37
N SER A 54 0.65 -14.10 -3.71
CA SER A 54 -0.05 -12.98 -4.36
C SER A 54 0.88 -11.84 -4.78
N PHE A 55 2.19 -11.94 -4.55
CA PHE A 55 3.13 -10.90 -4.91
C PHE A 55 3.28 -10.78 -6.43
N MET A 56 3.13 -9.57 -6.95
CA MET A 56 3.12 -9.26 -8.41
C MET A 56 2.00 -9.96 -9.20
N ILE A 57 0.99 -10.48 -8.49
CA ILE A 57 -0.20 -11.08 -9.07
C ILE A 57 -1.37 -10.31 -8.49
N ASP A 58 -1.62 -9.13 -9.06
CA ASP A 58 -2.70 -8.24 -8.68
C ASP A 58 -3.81 -8.32 -9.73
N THR A 59 -5.06 -8.22 -9.29
CA THR A 59 -6.23 -8.21 -10.16
C THR A 59 -6.39 -6.89 -10.92
N HIS A 60 -5.69 -5.84 -10.48
CA HIS A 60 -5.66 -4.52 -11.11
C HIS A 60 -4.29 -4.21 -11.73
N PRO A 61 -4.22 -3.31 -12.74
CA PRO A 61 -2.96 -2.73 -13.17
C PRO A 61 -2.14 -2.24 -11.98
N PHE A 62 -0.87 -2.64 -11.90
CA PHE A 62 -0.01 -2.32 -10.76
C PHE A 62 1.34 -1.77 -11.20
N ILE A 63 1.97 -0.99 -10.33
CA ILE A 63 3.37 -0.56 -10.45
C ILE A 63 4.11 -0.89 -9.16
N ILE A 64 5.35 -1.37 -9.29
CA ILE A 64 6.25 -1.56 -8.15
C ILE A 64 7.48 -0.70 -8.37
N MET A 65 7.83 0.08 -7.35
CA MET A 65 8.99 0.95 -7.31
C MET A 65 9.83 0.67 -6.08
N ILE A 66 11.14 0.54 -6.25
CA ILE A 66 12.09 0.26 -5.18
C ILE A 66 13.23 1.27 -5.27
N ASN A 67 13.39 2.15 -4.27
CA ASN A 67 14.36 3.24 -4.29
C ASN A 67 14.36 3.95 -5.66
N ASP A 68 13.17 4.35 -6.12
CA ASP A 68 12.93 5.02 -7.41
C ASP A 68 13.18 4.17 -8.68
N HIS A 69 13.55 2.89 -8.54
CA HIS A 69 13.64 1.95 -9.66
C HIS A 69 12.29 1.30 -9.89
N ILE A 70 11.71 1.53 -11.07
CA ILE A 70 10.47 0.88 -11.49
C ILE A 70 10.78 -0.55 -11.96
N ILE A 71 10.02 -1.52 -11.49
CA ILE A 71 9.98 -2.85 -12.08
C ILE A 71 9.02 -2.80 -13.28
N PRO A 72 9.52 -2.96 -14.53
CA PRO A 72 8.67 -2.87 -15.71
C PRO A 72 7.60 -3.97 -15.71
N ILE A 73 6.37 -3.62 -16.09
CA ILE A 73 5.29 -4.61 -16.26
C ILE A 73 5.61 -5.45 -17.50
N ASP A 74 5.82 -6.74 -17.29
CA ASP A 74 6.16 -7.73 -18.32
C ASP A 74 5.59 -9.10 -17.86
N SER A 75 6.18 -10.21 -18.29
CA SER A 75 5.89 -11.53 -17.75
C SER A 75 6.26 -11.64 -16.28
N TYR A 76 5.46 -12.41 -15.51
CA TYR A 76 5.74 -12.70 -14.10
C TYR A 76 7.18 -13.17 -13.87
N LYS A 77 7.71 -14.03 -14.74
CA LYS A 77 9.09 -14.54 -14.66
C LYS A 77 10.11 -13.41 -14.73
N LYS A 78 9.93 -12.45 -15.66
CA LYS A 78 10.85 -11.33 -15.83
C LYS A 78 10.74 -10.33 -14.68
N MET A 79 9.52 -9.96 -14.29
CA MET A 79 9.31 -9.07 -13.13
C MET A 79 9.93 -9.65 -11.85
N MET A 80 9.79 -10.95 -11.63
CA MET A 80 10.40 -11.65 -10.50
C MET A 80 11.93 -11.68 -10.59
N GLN A 81 12.49 -11.84 -11.78
CA GLN A 81 13.94 -11.79 -11.99
C GLN A 81 14.47 -10.38 -11.71
N ASP A 82 13.82 -9.35 -12.24
CA ASP A 82 14.19 -7.95 -12.03
C ASP A 82 14.10 -7.58 -10.54
N PHE A 83 13.04 -8.01 -9.85
CA PHE A 83 12.90 -7.85 -8.41
C PHE A 83 14.07 -8.44 -7.62
N LYS A 84 14.42 -9.70 -7.92
CA LYS A 84 15.52 -10.40 -7.23
C LYS A 84 16.89 -9.78 -7.53
N ASN A 85 17.05 -9.19 -8.70
CA ASN A 85 18.27 -8.46 -9.07
C ASN A 85 18.37 -7.14 -8.30
N ILE A 86 17.25 -6.41 -8.16
CA ILE A 86 17.20 -5.13 -7.42
C ILE A 86 17.37 -5.37 -5.91
N ILE A 87 16.76 -6.44 -5.38
CA ILE A 87 16.82 -6.80 -3.95
C ILE A 87 17.54 -8.14 -3.80
N PRO A 88 18.87 -8.18 -3.69
CA PRO A 88 19.61 -9.45 -3.58
C PRO A 88 19.43 -10.14 -2.22
N ASN A 89 19.07 -9.39 -1.16
CA ASN A 89 18.86 -9.96 0.17
C ASN A 89 17.52 -10.69 0.25
N ILE A 90 17.56 -12.01 0.51
CA ILE A 90 16.37 -12.88 0.53
C ILE A 90 15.37 -12.45 1.62
N ASP A 91 15.84 -12.08 2.81
CA ASP A 91 14.94 -11.65 3.90
C ASP A 91 14.13 -10.41 3.50
N ASN A 92 14.76 -9.48 2.79
CA ASN A 92 14.11 -8.29 2.25
C ASN A 92 13.18 -8.62 1.09
N GLN A 93 13.52 -9.59 0.24
CA GLN A 93 12.62 -10.06 -0.82
C GLN A 93 11.32 -10.59 -0.20
N ILE A 94 11.44 -11.46 0.82
CA ILE A 94 10.32 -12.06 1.53
C ILE A 94 9.50 -10.96 2.22
N LEU A 95 10.17 -10.03 2.90
CA LEU A 95 9.53 -8.90 3.57
C LEU A 95 8.71 -8.08 2.58
N ILE A 96 9.31 -7.60 1.49
CA ILE A 96 8.63 -6.78 0.49
C ILE A 96 7.45 -7.56 -0.09
N SER A 97 7.63 -8.84 -0.47
CA SER A 97 6.54 -9.64 -1.03
C SER A 97 5.35 -9.79 -0.06
N THR A 98 5.63 -9.83 1.25
CA THR A 98 4.61 -9.96 2.30
C THR A 98 3.71 -8.72 2.40
N TYR A 99 4.25 -7.53 2.16
CA TYR A 99 3.54 -6.26 2.31
C TYR A 99 3.09 -5.64 0.98
N ALA A 100 3.77 -5.91 -0.14
CA ALA A 100 3.47 -5.35 -1.45
C ALA A 100 2.42 -6.20 -2.21
N ASN A 101 1.23 -6.34 -1.62
CA ASN A 101 0.09 -7.03 -2.23
C ASN A 101 -1.24 -6.36 -1.84
N GLU A 102 -2.32 -6.70 -2.54
CA GLU A 102 -3.64 -6.09 -2.36
C GLU A 102 -4.18 -6.19 -0.93
N LYS A 103 -3.83 -7.25 -0.18
CA LYS A 103 -4.31 -7.45 1.20
C LYS A 103 -3.81 -6.35 2.13
N PHE A 104 -2.69 -5.73 1.80
CA PHE A 104 -2.13 -4.62 2.57
C PHE A 104 -2.99 -3.36 2.52
N LEU A 105 -3.78 -3.18 1.46
CA LEU A 105 -4.73 -2.06 1.34
C LEU A 105 -6.08 -2.33 2.00
N ARG A 106 -6.38 -3.56 2.38
CA ARG A 106 -7.71 -3.97 2.87
C ARG A 106 -8.21 -3.10 4.03
N GLN A 107 -7.36 -2.82 5.02
CA GLN A 107 -7.77 -2.02 6.18
C GLN A 107 -7.97 -0.55 5.83
N ALA A 108 -7.12 0.01 4.98
CA ALA A 108 -7.31 1.36 4.45
C ALA A 108 -8.65 1.49 3.71
N TYR A 109 -9.03 0.46 2.96
CA TYR A 109 -10.33 0.38 2.29
C TYR A 109 -11.52 0.30 3.24
N LEU A 110 -11.48 -0.62 4.22
CA LEU A 110 -12.54 -0.76 5.20
C LEU A 110 -12.79 0.56 5.93
N GLN A 111 -11.72 1.28 6.24
CA GLN A 111 -11.83 2.56 6.88
C GLN A 111 -12.36 3.66 5.97
N PHE A 112 -11.89 3.73 4.73
CA PHE A 112 -12.42 4.66 3.75
C PHE A 112 -13.93 4.49 3.54
N VAL A 113 -14.41 3.25 3.40
CA VAL A 113 -15.84 2.96 3.22
C VAL A 113 -16.65 3.25 4.50
N SER A 114 -16.06 3.07 5.69
CA SER A 114 -16.70 3.48 6.95
C SER A 114 -16.88 5.00 7.04
N GLU A 115 -15.88 5.76 6.60
CA GLU A 115 -15.90 7.23 6.61
C GLU A 115 -16.75 7.82 5.46
N HIS A 116 -16.86 7.09 4.35
CA HIS A 116 -17.60 7.48 3.15
C HIS A 116 -18.49 6.35 2.61
N PRO A 117 -19.55 5.96 3.35
CA PRO A 117 -20.43 4.85 2.95
C PRO A 117 -21.15 5.10 1.62
N GLU A 118 -21.29 6.37 1.22
CA GLU A 118 -21.87 6.74 -0.08
C GLU A 118 -21.02 6.27 -1.27
N ILE A 119 -19.75 5.89 -1.07
CA ILE A 119 -18.90 5.33 -2.12
C ILE A 119 -19.46 4.03 -2.71
N ASN A 120 -20.25 3.29 -1.95
CA ASN A 120 -20.86 2.04 -2.40
C ASN A 120 -21.82 2.21 -3.60
N GLN A 121 -22.27 3.44 -3.90
CA GLN A 121 -23.10 3.72 -5.08
C GLN A 121 -22.29 3.91 -6.38
N TYR A 122 -20.96 3.91 -6.29
CA TYR A 122 -20.06 4.09 -7.42
C TYR A 122 -19.46 2.76 -7.87
N LYS A 123 -19.18 2.67 -9.17
CA LYS A 123 -18.34 1.64 -9.77
C LYS A 123 -16.94 2.20 -9.93
N PHE A 124 -15.95 1.40 -9.57
CA PHE A 124 -14.55 1.79 -9.70
C PHE A 124 -14.10 1.44 -11.11
N SER A 125 -13.51 2.41 -11.80
CA SER A 125 -12.93 2.25 -13.13
C SER A 125 -11.53 2.84 -13.16
N ASN A 126 -10.75 2.48 -14.19
CA ASN A 126 -9.36 2.89 -14.35
C ASN A 126 -8.49 2.68 -13.09
N SER A 127 -8.83 1.64 -12.31
CA SER A 127 -8.17 1.32 -11.06
C SER A 127 -6.70 0.96 -11.26
N LYS A 128 -5.85 1.44 -10.35
CA LYS A 128 -4.42 1.16 -10.37
C LYS A 128 -3.86 1.06 -8.97
N ASN A 129 -3.02 0.05 -8.76
CA ASN A 129 -2.21 -0.10 -7.56
C ASN A 129 -0.77 0.39 -7.79
N THR A 130 -0.16 0.95 -6.75
CA THR A 130 1.25 1.34 -6.75
C THR A 130 1.86 0.97 -5.41
N TYR A 131 2.98 0.27 -5.45
CA TYR A 131 3.74 -0.16 -4.29
C TYR A 131 5.12 0.50 -4.35
N ASN A 132 5.35 1.48 -3.48
CA ASN A 132 6.63 2.18 -3.35
C ASN A 132 7.38 1.67 -2.13
N ILE A 133 8.62 1.25 -2.33
CA ILE A 133 9.51 0.73 -1.30
C ILE A 133 10.75 1.61 -1.23
N HIS A 134 11.02 2.16 -0.05
CA HIS A 134 12.19 2.99 0.21
C HIS A 134 13.00 2.44 1.36
N TYR A 135 14.30 2.24 1.13
CA TYR A 135 15.27 2.00 2.18
C TYR A 135 15.70 3.33 2.77
N LEU A 136 15.54 3.47 4.08
CA LEU A 136 15.92 4.67 4.81
C LEU A 136 17.35 4.53 5.34
N ASN A 137 18.02 5.67 5.53
CA ASN A 137 19.42 5.71 5.96
C ASN A 137 19.69 5.07 7.34
N ASP A 138 18.65 4.93 8.17
CA ASP A 138 18.74 4.29 9.49
C ASP A 138 18.49 2.77 9.45
N GLY A 139 18.45 2.18 8.25
CA GLY A 139 18.16 0.77 8.03
C GLY A 139 16.67 0.42 8.07
N SER A 140 15.78 1.39 8.29
CA SER A 140 14.33 1.16 8.19
C SER A 140 13.89 0.98 6.75
N ILE A 141 12.78 0.27 6.55
CA ILE A 141 12.14 0.09 5.25
C ILE A 141 10.76 0.74 5.31
N LYS A 142 10.52 1.71 4.42
CA LYS A 142 9.21 2.33 4.22
C LYS A 142 8.52 1.68 3.03
N LEU A 143 7.33 1.16 3.25
CA LEU A 143 6.46 0.59 2.23
C LEU A 143 5.18 1.43 2.15
N VAL A 144 4.83 1.86 0.96
CA VAL A 144 3.62 2.62 0.67
C VAL A 144 2.85 1.91 -0.43
N ALA A 145 1.70 1.35 -0.10
CA ALA A 145 0.74 0.89 -1.10
C ALA A 145 -0.31 1.97 -1.30
N THR A 146 -0.63 2.24 -2.56
CA THR A 146 -1.67 3.19 -2.96
C THR A 146 -2.55 2.54 -4.02
N HIS A 147 -3.85 2.64 -3.84
CA HIS A 147 -4.82 2.40 -4.91
C HIS A 147 -5.46 3.73 -5.30
N VAL A 148 -5.63 3.96 -6.60
CA VAL A 148 -6.42 5.07 -7.16
C VAL A 148 -7.41 4.52 -8.17
N ALA A 149 -8.62 5.08 -8.22
CA ALA A 149 -9.63 4.77 -9.22
C ALA A 149 -10.53 5.97 -9.51
N ASP A 150 -11.10 5.96 -10.71
CA ASP A 150 -12.21 6.81 -11.11
C ASP A 150 -13.53 6.23 -10.57
N LEU A 151 -14.49 7.13 -10.34
CA LEU A 151 -15.79 6.82 -9.74
C LEU A 151 -16.93 7.09 -10.74
N ASP A 152 -17.52 6.01 -11.25
CA ASP A 152 -18.66 6.05 -12.14
C ASP A 152 -19.96 5.78 -11.38
N VAL A 153 -21.04 6.53 -11.64
CA VAL A 153 -22.33 6.30 -10.98
C VAL A 153 -22.93 4.99 -11.52
N GLN A 154 -23.34 4.07 -10.64
CA GLN A 154 -23.87 2.76 -11.04
C GLN A 154 -25.25 2.84 -11.76
N ASN A 155 -26.01 3.90 -11.50
CA ASN A 155 -27.36 4.08 -12.04
C ASN A 155 -27.40 5.18 -13.12
N ASN A 156 -28.01 4.90 -14.27
CA ASN A 156 -28.29 5.84 -15.38
C ASN A 156 -29.24 7.01 -15.00
N GLN A 157 -29.44 7.28 -13.71
CA GLN A 157 -30.17 8.46 -13.28
C GLN A 157 -29.26 9.69 -13.39
N PRO A 158 -29.78 10.85 -13.80
CA PRO A 158 -29.00 12.08 -13.95
C PRO A 158 -28.66 12.71 -12.59
N ILE A 159 -28.14 11.90 -11.67
CA ILE A 159 -27.59 12.36 -10.40
C ILE A 159 -26.23 12.96 -10.74
N LYS A 160 -26.05 14.25 -10.43
CA LYS A 160 -24.74 14.90 -10.55
C LYS A 160 -23.69 14.06 -9.81
N THR A 161 -22.68 13.61 -10.54
CA THR A 161 -21.52 12.90 -10.00
C THR A 161 -20.85 13.76 -8.92
N LYS A 162 -21.09 13.44 -7.65
CA LYS A 162 -20.51 14.18 -6.49
C LYS A 162 -18.99 14.05 -6.43
N TYR A 163 -18.47 12.87 -6.80
CA TYR A 163 -17.06 12.52 -6.76
C TYR A 163 -16.64 11.88 -8.07
N LYS A 164 -15.52 12.33 -8.62
CA LYS A 164 -14.89 11.86 -9.85
C LYS A 164 -13.87 10.76 -9.59
N SER A 165 -13.14 10.81 -8.48
CA SER A 165 -12.12 9.81 -8.18
C SER A 165 -11.86 9.67 -6.69
N CYS A 166 -11.24 8.55 -6.33
CA CYS A 166 -10.77 8.31 -4.97
C CYS A 166 -9.40 7.63 -4.98
N GLY A 167 -8.74 7.69 -3.83
CA GLY A 167 -7.61 6.83 -3.57
C GLY A 167 -7.54 6.43 -2.11
N VAL A 168 -6.98 5.26 -1.86
CA VAL A 168 -6.69 4.74 -0.53
C VAL A 168 -5.22 4.36 -0.46
N ARG A 169 -4.61 4.57 0.71
CA ARG A 169 -3.18 4.37 0.91
C ARG A 169 -2.93 3.73 2.26
N ALA A 170 -2.08 2.72 2.26
CA ALA A 170 -1.49 2.13 3.45
C ALA A 170 0.02 2.39 3.45
N THR A 171 0.54 2.89 4.56
CA THR A 171 1.97 3.14 4.76
C THR A 171 2.41 2.36 5.98
N ILE A 172 3.53 1.65 5.88
CA ILE A 172 4.22 1.04 7.02
C ILE A 172 5.70 1.43 6.98
N ILE A 173 6.25 1.77 8.14
CA ILE A 173 7.70 1.88 8.34
C ILE A 173 8.11 0.75 9.27
N ILE A 174 8.95 -0.14 8.76
CA ILE A 174 9.53 -1.25 9.49
C ILE A 174 10.90 -0.78 9.96
N THR A 175 11.06 -0.63 11.27
CA THR A 175 12.32 -0.16 11.85
C THR A 175 13.15 -1.32 12.40
N PRO A 176 14.49 -1.21 12.49
CA PRO A 176 15.33 -2.28 13.03
C PRO A 176 15.08 -2.57 14.52
N ASN A 177 14.76 -1.54 15.31
CA ASN A 177 14.82 -1.58 16.77
C ASN A 177 13.50 -1.25 17.48
N HIS A 178 12.44 -0.95 16.74
CA HIS A 178 11.13 -0.58 17.29
C HIS A 178 10.01 -1.25 16.51
N GLU A 179 8.81 -1.24 17.10
CA GLU A 179 7.61 -1.73 16.44
C GLU A 179 7.37 -0.98 15.11
N PRO A 180 6.85 -1.67 14.08
CA PRO A 180 6.48 -1.02 12.84
C PRO A 180 5.42 0.07 13.06
N ILE A 181 5.53 1.16 12.31
CA ILE A 181 4.58 2.26 12.37
C ILE A 181 3.72 2.21 11.11
N MET A 182 2.42 2.00 11.27
CA MET A 182 1.47 1.92 10.17
C MET A 182 0.46 3.07 10.19
N LYS A 183 0.12 3.59 9.02
CA LYS A 183 -0.87 4.65 8.80
C LYS A 183 -1.71 4.36 7.56
N TYR A 184 -2.97 4.79 7.61
CA TYR A 184 -3.88 4.75 6.47
C TYR A 184 -4.36 6.16 6.15
N SER A 185 -4.53 6.43 4.87
CA SER A 185 -5.02 7.71 4.38
C SER A 185 -5.83 7.49 3.11
N TYR A 186 -6.69 8.43 2.79
CA TYR A 186 -7.49 8.39 1.57
C TYR A 186 -7.67 9.80 0.99
N PHE A 187 -8.14 9.86 -0.25
CA PHE A 187 -8.74 11.07 -0.80
C PHE A 187 -10.01 10.72 -1.58
N ILE A 188 -10.85 11.72 -1.76
CA ILE A 188 -12.04 11.67 -2.60
C ILE A 188 -12.24 13.07 -3.19
N ILE A 189 -12.40 13.15 -4.51
CA ILE A 189 -12.54 14.42 -5.26
C ILE A 189 -13.62 14.30 -6.31
#